data_AF-A0A1F5FMW3-F1
#
_entry.id   AF-A0A1F5FMW3-F1
#
_cell.length_a   1.000
_cell.length_b   1.000
_cell.length_c   1.000
_cell.angle_alpha   90.00
_cell.angle_beta   90.00
_cell.angle_gamma   90.00
#
_symmetry.space_group_name_H-M   'P 1'
#
loop_
_entity.id
_entity.type
_entity.pdbx_description
1 polymer ?
#
loop_
_entity_poly.entity_id
_entity_poly.type
_entity_poly.pdbx_seq_one_letter_code
_entity_poly.pdbx_strand_id
1 'polypeptide(L)'
;MDSQNTQTTLPEGTNAAVTSLFAIENLIKTHIAHIDSVKLELQKQSEMFTDILNNDPAFKEAADAAKEINKKKTEAKQNILKSPSNASLNQKIKDMKQEMKELKNALSNYLQQYQKIADTDQIESEDGEVRQIVYSAHLVKLSGKFSK
;
A
#
# COMPACT_ATOMS: atom_id res chain seq x y z
N MET A 1 -2.25 42.82 47.27
CA MET A 1 -2.24 42.55 45.82
C MET A 1 -1.97 41.07 45.69
N ASP A 2 -3.02 40.27 45.71
CA ASP A 2 -2.92 38.82 45.84
C ASP A 2 -3.01 38.18 44.46
N SER A 3 -1.91 37.56 44.05
CA SER A 3 -1.82 36.79 42.82
C SER A 3 -2.66 35.52 42.94
N GLN A 4 -3.79 35.45 42.24
CA GLN A 4 -4.55 34.21 42.12
C GLN A 4 -3.83 33.25 41.17
N ASN A 5 -3.37 32.13 41.75
CA ASN A 5 -2.86 30.96 41.06
C ASN A 5 -4.03 30.23 40.38
N THR A 6 -4.21 30.41 39.07
CA THR A 6 -5.17 29.64 38.27
C THR A 6 -4.57 28.29 37.87
N GLN A 7 -4.73 27.31 38.76
CA GLN A 7 -4.41 25.92 38.45
C GLN A 7 -5.49 25.36 37.49
N THR A 8 -5.15 25.23 36.21
CA THR A 8 -6.02 24.63 35.20
C THR A 8 -6.17 23.13 35.49
N THR A 9 -7.35 22.71 35.96
CA THR A 9 -7.65 21.30 36.20
C THR A 9 -7.94 20.62 34.86
N LEU A 10 -7.18 19.56 34.53
CA LEU A 10 -7.39 18.74 33.34
C LEU A 10 -8.78 18.08 33.37
N PRO A 11 -9.48 17.97 32.23
CA PRO A 11 -10.81 17.39 32.17
C PRO A 11 -10.83 15.93 32.63
N GLU A 12 -11.91 15.54 33.31
CA GLU A 12 -12.13 14.20 33.84
C GLU A 12 -12.08 13.16 32.72
N GLY A 13 -11.28 12.09 32.89
CA GLY A 13 -11.03 11.06 31.87
C GLY A 13 -9.73 11.24 31.06
N THR A 14 -9.02 12.38 31.17
CA THR A 14 -7.74 12.62 30.49
C THR A 14 -6.70 11.53 30.78
N ASN A 15 -6.57 11.11 32.05
CA ASN A 15 -5.60 10.08 32.44
C ASN A 15 -5.90 8.70 31.81
N ALA A 16 -7.19 8.35 31.67
CA ALA A 16 -7.61 7.08 31.06
C ALA A 16 -7.36 7.08 29.54
N ALA A 17 -7.66 8.19 28.86
CA ALA A 17 -7.39 8.36 27.43
C ALA A 17 -5.88 8.29 27.12
N VAL A 18 -5.05 8.97 27.93
CA VAL A 18 -3.59 8.93 27.80
C VAL A 18 -3.04 7.52 28.03
N THR A 19 -3.56 6.80 29.03
CA THR A 19 -3.14 5.41 29.31
C THR A 19 -3.52 4.46 28.16
N SER A 20 -4.72 4.61 27.59
CA SER A 20 -5.15 3.84 26.42
C SER A 20 -4.27 4.12 25.19
N LEU A 21 -3.93 5.40 24.96
CA LEU A 21 -3.04 5.80 23.87
C LEU A 21 -1.64 5.17 24.02
N PHE A 22 -1.04 5.18 25.21
CA PHE A 22 0.25 4.52 25.47
C PHE A 22 0.19 3.00 25.27
N ALA A 23 -0.91 2.35 25.69
CA ALA A 23 -1.10 0.92 25.49
C ALA A 23 -1.17 0.57 24.00
N ILE A 24 -1.93 1.34 23.22
CA ILE A 24 -2.03 1.20 21.76
C ILE A 24 -0.69 1.48 21.09
N GLU A 25 0.03 2.52 21.51
CA GLU A 25 1.35 2.85 20.98
C GLU A 25 2.37 1.72 21.21
N ASN A 26 2.39 1.12 22.39
CA ASN A 26 3.26 -0.02 22.68
C ASN A 26 2.88 -1.26 21.85
N LEU A 27 1.58 -1.51 21.66
CA LEU A 27 1.11 -2.58 20.79
C LEU A 27 1.56 -2.37 19.34
N ILE A 28 1.42 -1.14 18.83
CA ILE A 28 1.88 -0.74 17.49
C ILE A 28 3.38 -0.98 17.36
N LYS A 29 4.20 -0.47 18.29
CA LYS A 29 5.66 -0.65 18.27
C LYS A 29 6.07 -2.12 18.29
N THR A 30 5.40 -2.93 19.11
CA THR A 30 5.65 -4.38 19.19
C THR A 30 5.31 -5.07 17.88
N HIS A 31 4.18 -4.73 17.26
CA HIS A 31 3.77 -5.29 15.97
C HIS A 31 4.71 -4.87 14.84
N ILE A 32 5.14 -3.60 14.79
CA ILE A 32 6.14 -3.14 13.82
C ILE A 32 7.43 -3.95 13.96
N ALA A 33 7.96 -4.09 15.18
CA ALA A 33 9.19 -4.83 15.42
C ALA A 33 9.06 -6.30 15.00
N HIS A 34 7.91 -6.92 15.29
CA HIS A 34 7.65 -8.30 14.86
C HIS A 34 7.53 -8.41 13.33
N ILE A 35 6.81 -7.49 12.67
CA ILE A 35 6.72 -7.41 11.20
C ILE A 35 8.12 -7.28 10.59
N ASP A 36 8.96 -6.41 11.13
CA ASP A 36 10.34 -6.22 10.65
C ASP A 36 11.16 -7.51 10.81
N SER A 37 11.04 -8.22 11.93
CA SER A 37 11.72 -9.52 12.13
C SER A 37 11.24 -10.59 11.15
N VAL A 38 9.92 -10.69 10.93
CA VAL A 38 9.32 -11.65 10.00
C VAL A 38 9.72 -11.31 8.57
N LYS A 39 9.80 -10.02 8.22
CA LYS A 39 10.24 -9.56 6.91
C LYS A 39 11.69 -9.92 6.62
N LEU A 40 12.59 -9.73 7.60
CA LEU A 40 13.99 -10.11 7.48
C LEU A 40 14.16 -11.63 7.32
N GLU A 41 13.46 -12.40 8.14
CA GLU A 41 13.50 -13.86 8.03
C GLU A 41 12.92 -14.34 6.70
N LEU A 42 11.78 -13.78 6.27
CA LEU A 42 11.19 -14.08 4.97
C LEU A 42 12.15 -13.77 3.81
N GLN A 43 12.86 -12.64 3.86
CA GLN A 43 13.86 -12.28 2.85
C GLN A 43 14.96 -13.35 2.80
N LYS A 44 15.53 -13.70 3.96
CA LYS A 44 16.59 -14.71 4.06
C LYS A 44 16.12 -16.07 3.53
N GLN A 45 14.94 -16.53 3.94
CA GLN A 45 14.38 -17.80 3.47
C GLN A 45 14.09 -17.77 1.96
N SER A 46 13.65 -16.63 1.43
CA SER A 46 13.43 -16.45 -0.02
C SER A 46 14.74 -16.49 -0.80
N GLU A 47 15.81 -15.87 -0.29
CA GLU A 47 17.16 -15.91 -0.87
C GLU A 47 17.70 -17.35 -0.88
N MET A 48 17.65 -18.04 0.27
CA MET A 48 18.06 -19.45 0.36
C MET A 48 17.27 -20.35 -0.59
N PHE A 49 15.96 -20.17 -0.69
CA PHE A 49 15.13 -20.93 -1.61
C PHE A 49 15.46 -20.62 -3.08
N THR A 50 15.72 -19.36 -3.39
CA THR A 50 16.16 -18.93 -4.72
C THR A 50 17.50 -19.57 -5.09
N ASP A 51 18.44 -19.68 -4.15
CA ASP A 51 19.72 -20.37 -4.36
C ASP A 51 19.53 -21.86 -4.60
N ILE A 52 18.62 -22.52 -3.88
CA ILE A 52 18.27 -23.93 -4.11
C ILE A 52 17.75 -24.11 -5.53
N LEU A 53 16.76 -23.30 -5.94
CA LEU A 53 16.20 -23.35 -7.29
C LEU A 53 17.27 -23.09 -8.35
N ASN A 54 18.11 -22.07 -8.16
CA ASN A 54 19.18 -21.74 -9.09
C ASN A 54 20.26 -22.83 -9.17
N ASN A 55 20.40 -23.70 -8.18
CA ASN A 55 21.38 -24.79 -8.22
C ASN A 55 20.79 -26.11 -8.75
N ASP A 56 19.47 -26.24 -8.80
CA ASP A 56 18.80 -27.40 -9.38
C ASP A 56 18.92 -27.40 -10.93
N PRO A 57 19.48 -28.47 -11.54
CA PRO A 57 19.65 -28.54 -12.98
C PRO A 57 18.33 -28.51 -13.77
N ALA A 58 17.29 -29.18 -13.28
CA ALA A 58 16.00 -29.25 -13.96
C ALA A 58 15.27 -27.90 -13.93
N PHE A 59 15.34 -27.19 -12.81
CA PHE A 59 14.83 -25.82 -12.70
C PHE A 59 15.60 -24.86 -13.61
N LYS A 60 16.93 -24.93 -13.66
CA LYS A 60 17.75 -24.12 -14.57
C LYS A 60 17.35 -24.30 -16.03
N GLU A 61 17.21 -25.55 -16.49
CA GLU A 61 16.79 -25.87 -17.86
C GLU A 61 15.39 -25.30 -18.15
N ALA A 62 14.44 -25.50 -17.25
CA ALA A 62 13.09 -24.97 -17.39
C ALA A 62 13.07 -23.42 -17.40
N ALA A 63 13.88 -22.78 -16.56
CA ALA A 63 14.00 -21.33 -16.47
C ALA A 63 14.60 -20.73 -17.74
N ASP A 64 15.62 -21.36 -18.32
CA ASP A 64 16.24 -20.91 -19.57
C ASP A 64 15.32 -21.13 -20.76
N ALA A 65 14.61 -22.26 -20.83
CA ALA A 65 13.56 -22.47 -21.82
C ALA A 65 12.45 -21.40 -21.71
N ALA A 66 12.03 -21.04 -20.49
CA ALA A 66 11.05 -19.98 -20.27
C ALA A 66 11.56 -18.61 -20.69
N LYS A 67 12.84 -18.27 -20.44
CA LYS A 67 13.45 -17.02 -20.93
C LYS A 67 13.41 -16.94 -22.46
N GLU A 68 13.77 -18.00 -23.16
CA GLU A 68 13.74 -18.04 -24.63
C GLU A 68 12.31 -17.91 -25.18
N ILE A 69 11.33 -18.59 -24.56
CA ILE A 69 9.92 -18.45 -24.94
C ILE A 69 9.43 -17.01 -24.69
N ASN A 70 9.79 -16.40 -23.56
CA ASN A 70 9.40 -15.03 -23.24
C ASN A 70 10.04 -14.01 -24.17
N LYS A 71 11.29 -14.23 -24.60
CA LYS A 71 11.95 -13.42 -25.62
C LYS A 71 11.21 -13.52 -26.95
N LYS A 72 10.93 -14.72 -27.45
CA LYS A 72 10.14 -14.94 -28.68
C LYS A 72 8.75 -14.31 -28.60
N LYS A 73 8.07 -14.43 -27.45
CA LYS A 73 6.77 -13.79 -27.19
C LYS A 73 6.86 -12.26 -27.26
N THR A 74 7.94 -11.70 -26.73
CA THR A 74 8.19 -10.24 -26.74
C THR A 74 8.47 -9.74 -28.16
N GLU A 75 9.33 -10.44 -28.90
CA GLU A 75 9.62 -10.13 -30.31
C GLU A 75 8.35 -10.23 -31.19
N ALA A 76 7.55 -11.29 -31.02
CA ALA A 76 6.27 -11.44 -31.70
C ALA A 76 5.31 -10.28 -31.37
N LYS A 77 5.21 -9.89 -30.09
CA LYS A 77 4.42 -8.74 -29.67
C LYS A 77 4.94 -7.44 -30.31
N GLN A 78 6.25 -7.22 -30.33
CA GLN A 78 6.84 -6.05 -30.98
C GLN A 78 6.52 -6.01 -32.47
N ASN A 79 6.56 -7.16 -33.15
CA ASN A 79 6.17 -7.25 -34.56
C ASN A 79 4.69 -6.88 -34.77
N ILE A 80 3.78 -7.34 -33.91
CA ILE A 80 2.35 -6.93 -33.95
C ILE A 80 2.20 -5.42 -33.76
N LEU A 81 2.99 -4.84 -32.85
CA LEU A 81 2.99 -3.40 -32.56
C LEU A 81 3.63 -2.53 -33.64
N LYS A 82 4.29 -3.11 -34.67
CA LYS A 82 4.76 -2.33 -35.83
C LYS A 82 3.60 -1.73 -36.62
N SER A 83 2.41 -2.34 -36.57
CA SER A 83 1.20 -1.76 -37.15
C SER A 83 0.78 -0.51 -36.35
N PRO A 84 0.62 0.66 -36.99
CA PRO A 84 0.22 1.90 -36.31
C PRO A 84 -1.09 1.77 -35.52
N SER A 85 -2.06 1.01 -36.03
CA SER A 85 -3.35 0.77 -35.35
C SER A 85 -3.15 0.00 -34.02
N ASN A 86 -2.29 -1.02 -34.03
CA ASN A 86 -2.00 -1.83 -32.85
C ASN A 86 -1.16 -1.05 -31.82
N ALA A 87 -0.21 -0.24 -32.29
CA ALA A 87 0.57 0.65 -31.43
C ALA A 87 -0.34 1.67 -30.71
N SER A 88 -1.24 2.30 -31.46
CA SER A 88 -2.23 3.25 -30.94
C SER A 88 -3.16 2.60 -29.90
N LEU A 89 -3.69 1.41 -30.20
CA LEU A 89 -4.52 0.66 -29.24
C LEU A 89 -3.75 0.34 -27.95
N ASN A 90 -2.51 -0.13 -28.05
CA ASN A 90 -1.68 -0.44 -26.89
C ASN A 90 -1.35 0.82 -26.07
N GLN A 91 -1.17 1.97 -26.71
CA GLN A 91 -0.99 3.24 -26.02
C GLN A 91 -2.28 3.67 -25.29
N LYS A 92 -3.44 3.62 -25.97
CA LYS A 92 -4.74 3.91 -25.36
C LYS A 92 -5.00 3.05 -24.11
N ILE A 93 -4.65 1.76 -24.16
CA ILE A 93 -4.77 0.86 -23.00
C ILE A 93 -3.88 1.33 -21.85
N LYS A 94 -2.65 1.79 -22.11
CA LYS A 94 -1.76 2.33 -21.07
C LYS A 94 -2.34 3.60 -20.46
N ASP A 95 -2.84 4.50 -21.30
CA ASP A 95 -3.41 5.77 -20.86
C ASP A 95 -4.65 5.53 -19.99
N MET A 96 -5.56 4.63 -20.39
CA MET A 96 -6.73 4.25 -19.59
C MET A 96 -6.35 3.61 -18.24
N LYS A 97 -5.26 2.83 -18.19
CA LYS A 97 -4.76 2.28 -16.91
C LYS A 97 -4.23 3.37 -15.98
N GLN A 98 -3.55 4.36 -16.54
CA GLN A 98 -3.04 5.49 -15.79
C GLN A 98 -4.19 6.37 -15.29
N GLU A 99 -5.15 6.70 -16.15
CA GLU A 99 -6.37 7.41 -15.79
C GLU A 99 -7.14 6.69 -14.68
N MET A 100 -7.32 5.37 -14.78
CA MET A 100 -7.97 4.58 -13.72
C MET A 100 -7.24 4.66 -12.38
N LYS A 101 -5.90 4.70 -12.40
CA LYS A 101 -5.10 4.85 -11.17
C LYS A 101 -5.32 6.24 -10.55
N GLU A 102 -5.35 7.28 -11.37
CA GLU A 102 -5.60 8.66 -10.92
C GLU A 102 -7.01 8.83 -10.37
N LEU A 103 -8.03 8.30 -11.06
CA LEU A 103 -9.42 8.31 -10.61
C LEU A 103 -9.60 7.57 -9.27
N LYS A 104 -8.95 6.41 -9.10
CA LYS A 104 -8.98 5.67 -7.82
C LYS A 104 -8.34 6.45 -6.68
N ASN A 105 -7.22 7.11 -6.93
CA ASN A 105 -6.57 7.95 -5.92
C ASN A 105 -7.44 9.15 -5.54
N ALA A 106 -8.03 9.83 -6.53
CA ALA A 106 -8.95 10.93 -6.30
C ALA A 106 -10.19 10.46 -5.50
N LEU A 107 -10.79 9.33 -5.89
CA LEU A 107 -11.91 8.73 -5.18
C LEU A 107 -11.56 8.43 -3.72
N SER A 108 -10.40 7.82 -3.44
CA SER A 108 -9.95 7.57 -2.06
C SER A 108 -9.89 8.86 -1.25
N ASN A 109 -9.37 9.95 -1.83
CA ASN A 109 -9.31 11.25 -1.17
C ASN A 109 -10.71 11.86 -0.93
N TYR A 110 -11.63 11.70 -1.88
CA TYR A 110 -13.01 12.16 -1.72
C TYR A 110 -13.77 11.38 -0.66
N LEU A 111 -13.61 10.05 -0.63
CA LEU A 111 -14.22 9.20 0.39
C LEU A 111 -13.70 9.58 1.79
N GLN A 112 -12.40 9.91 1.93
CA GLN A 112 -11.85 10.34 3.22
C GLN A 112 -12.45 11.66 3.69
N GLN A 113 -12.69 12.59 2.77
CA GLN A 113 -13.34 13.86 3.09
C GLN A 113 -14.82 13.65 3.43
N TYR A 114 -15.52 12.79 2.68
CA TYR A 114 -16.91 12.45 2.92
C TYR A 114 -17.09 11.84 4.31
N GLN A 115 -16.31 10.82 4.68
CA GLN A 115 -16.39 10.19 6.00
C GLN A 115 -16.16 11.22 7.13
N LYS A 116 -15.20 12.14 6.96
CA LYS A 116 -14.94 13.20 7.94
C LYS A 116 -16.07 14.20 8.11
N ILE A 117 -16.81 14.50 7.04
CA ILE A 117 -17.88 15.52 7.04
C ILE A 117 -19.22 14.91 7.45
N ALA A 118 -19.55 13.73 6.90
CA ALA A 118 -20.83 13.07 7.08
C ALA A 118 -20.86 12.13 8.30
N ASP A 119 -19.70 11.88 8.93
CA ASP A 119 -19.53 10.98 10.08
C ASP A 119 -20.10 9.57 9.84
N THR A 120 -20.01 9.10 8.61
CA THR A 120 -20.47 7.78 8.17
C THR A 120 -19.48 7.14 7.21
N ASP A 121 -19.34 5.82 7.31
CA ASP A 121 -18.57 5.00 6.38
C ASP A 121 -19.46 4.38 5.31
N GLN A 122 -20.71 4.85 5.12
CA GLN A 122 -21.61 4.34 4.08
C GLN A 122 -21.97 5.43 3.08
N ILE A 123 -22.04 5.06 1.81
CA ILE A 123 -22.45 5.96 0.73
C ILE A 123 -23.42 5.24 -0.21
N GLU A 124 -24.54 5.88 -0.54
CA GLU A 124 -25.43 5.43 -1.59
C GLU A 124 -24.84 5.84 -2.95
N SER A 125 -24.72 4.87 -3.85
CA SER A 125 -24.22 5.06 -5.20
C SER A 125 -25.35 5.45 -6.16
N GLU A 126 -25.00 5.92 -7.36
CA GLU A 126 -26.00 6.35 -8.37
C GLU A 126 -26.92 5.21 -8.83
N ASP A 127 -26.49 3.96 -8.65
CA ASP A 127 -27.28 2.74 -8.88
C ASP A 127 -28.28 2.43 -7.75
N GLY A 128 -28.31 3.24 -6.68
CA GLY A 128 -29.12 3.02 -5.49
C GLY A 128 -28.55 1.98 -4.51
N GLU A 129 -27.35 1.46 -4.76
CA GLU A 129 -26.68 0.53 -3.84
C GLU A 129 -25.94 1.29 -2.74
N VAL A 130 -26.14 0.88 -1.49
CA VAL A 130 -25.34 1.36 -0.35
C VAL A 130 -24.03 0.58 -0.28
N ARG A 131 -22.92 1.31 -0.29
CA ARG A 131 -21.56 0.76 -0.23
C ARG A 131 -20.86 1.24 1.03
N GLN A 132 -20.05 0.37 1.62
CA GLN A 132 -19.20 0.72 2.76
C GLN A 132 -17.82 1.20 2.29
N ILE A 133 -17.33 2.26 2.91
CA ILE A 133 -16.00 2.81 2.77
C ILE A 133 -15.05 1.99 3.64
N VAL A 134 -14.09 1.32 3.00
CA VAL A 134 -13.09 0.49 3.70
C VAL A 134 -11.70 1.12 3.52
N TYR A 135 -11.06 1.50 4.63
CA TYR A 135 -9.66 1.92 4.65
C TYR A 135 -8.77 0.79 5.13
N SER A 136 -7.60 0.68 4.50
CA SER A 136 -6.54 -0.19 4.97
C SER A 136 -5.33 0.66 5.36
N ALA A 137 -5.12 0.81 6.66
CA ALA A 137 -4.01 1.57 7.22
C ALA A 137 -2.72 0.75 7.18
N HIS A 138 -1.65 1.35 6.68
CA HIS A 138 -0.34 0.73 6.63
C HIS A 138 0.72 1.73 7.09
N LEU A 139 1.69 1.25 7.86
CA LEU A 139 2.86 2.04 8.22
C LEU A 139 3.90 1.93 7.12
N VAL A 140 4.39 3.07 6.66
CA VAL A 140 5.48 3.16 5.68
C VAL A 140 6.71 3.78 6.36
N LYS A 141 7.90 3.27 6.04
CA LYS A 141 9.15 3.83 6.53
C LYS A 141 9.36 5.22 5.92
N LEU A 142 9.54 6.23 6.76
CA LEU A 142 9.95 7.56 6.31
C LEU A 142 11.43 7.51 5.88
N SER A 143 11.70 7.42 4.59
CA SER A 143 13.06 7.56 4.04
C SER A 143 13.38 9.04 3.81
N GLY A 144 13.58 9.79 4.90
CA GLY A 144 13.99 11.18 4.86
C GLY A 144 15.07 11.42 5.91
N LYS A 145 16.22 11.98 5.52
CA LYS A 145 17.17 12.55 6.47
C LYS A 145 16.45 13.67 7.21
N PHE A 146 16.02 13.41 8.44
CA PHE A 146 15.60 14.46 9.34
C PHE A 146 16.85 15.26 9.71
N SER A 147 17.15 16.32 8.96
CA SER A 147 18.01 17.40 9.45
C SER A 147 17.31 18.04 10.65
N LYS A 148 17.99 18.03 11.79
CA LYS A 148 17.60 18.72 13.03
C LYS A 148 17.44 20.21 12.80
#